data_AF-A0A376YLD7-F1
#
_entry.id   AF-A0A376YLD7-F1
#
_cell.length_a   1.000
_cell.length_b   1.000
_cell.length_c   1.000
_cell.angle_alpha   90.00
_cell.angle_beta   90.00
_cell.angle_gamma   90.00
#
_symmetry.space_group_name_H-M   'P 1'
#
loop_
_entity.id
_entity.type
_entity.pdbx_description
1 polymer ?
#
loop_
_entity_poly.entity_id
_entity_poly.type
_entity_poly.pdbx_seq_one_letter_code
_entity_poly.pdbx_strand_id
1 'polypeptide(L)' 'MSVPLASLIKSPLNVRTVPYSAESVSELAESIKGVGLLQNLVVHALPGDRYGVAAGGRRLAALTCWQSANPSG' A
#
# COMPACT_ATOMS: atom_id res chain seq x y z
N MET A 1 3.67 15.57 -3.18
CA MET A 1 3.28 14.80 -4.39
C MET A 1 2.40 13.65 -3.93
N SER A 2 1.16 13.58 -4.40
CA SER A 2 0.28 12.43 -4.15
C SER A 2 0.37 11.48 -5.33
N VAL A 3 0.45 10.17 -5.06
CA VAL A 3 0.45 9.12 -6.08
C VAL A 3 -0.86 8.33 -5.93
N PRO A 4 -1.63 8.13 -7.01
CA PRO A 4 -2.84 7.32 -6.95
C PRO A 4 -2.51 5.88 -6.50
N LEU A 5 -3.33 5.33 -5.60
CA LEU A 5 -3.17 3.95 -5.12
C LEU A 5 -3.24 2.93 -6.27
N ALA A 6 -4.07 3.20 -7.29
CA ALA A 6 -4.18 2.38 -8.50
C ALA A 6 -2.88 2.33 -9.34
N SER A 7 -1.99 3.31 -9.19
CA SER A 7 -0.68 3.36 -9.86
C SER A 7 0.42 2.64 -9.08
N LEU A 8 0.15 2.17 -7.85
CA LEU A 8 1.13 1.50 -6.99
C LEU A 8 1.14 -0.02 -7.24
N ILE A 9 2.32 -0.57 -7.47
CA ILE A 9 2.52 -2.01 -7.67
C ILE A 9 3.59 -2.50 -6.70
N LYS A 10 3.45 -3.70 -6.14
CA LYS A 10 4.52 -4.31 -5.31
C LYS A 10 5.76 -4.50 -6.18
N SER A 11 6.89 -3.89 -5.79
CA SER A 11 8.15 -4.06 -6.52
C SER A 11 8.85 -5.36 -6.12
N PRO A 12 9.59 -6.01 -7.02
CA PRO A 12 10.53 -7.07 -6.66
C PRO A 12 11.64 -6.61 -5.69
N LEU A 13 11.91 -5.30 -5.61
CA LEU A 13 12.83 -4.72 -4.62
C LEU A 13 12.29 -4.80 -3.19
N ASN A 14 11.00 -5.10 -3.03
CA ASN A 14 10.41 -5.40 -1.73
C ASN A 14 10.75 -6.84 -1.34
N VAL A 15 11.90 -6.99 -0.69
CA VAL A 15 12.50 -8.29 -0.32
C VAL A 15 11.64 -9.14 0.63
N ARG A 16 10.53 -8.60 1.15
CA ARG A 16 9.60 -9.38 1.98
C ARG A 16 8.72 -10.30 1.12
N THR A 17 9.06 -11.58 1.17
CA THR A 17 8.36 -12.68 0.49
C THR A 17 7.24 -13.29 1.33
N VAL A 18 7.35 -13.24 2.66
CA VAL A 18 6.34 -13.78 3.58
C VAL A 18 5.06 -12.94 3.53
N PRO A 19 3.89 -13.56 3.25
CA PRO A 19 2.60 -12.88 3.30
C PRO A 19 2.31 -12.30 4.68
N TYR A 20 1.61 -11.17 4.72
CA TYR A 20 1.10 -10.63 5.98
C TYR A 20 -0.18 -11.37 6.36
N SER A 21 -0.41 -11.59 7.66
CA SER A 21 -1.70 -12.12 8.12
C SER A 21 -2.82 -11.13 7.77
N ALA A 22 -4.00 -11.65 7.46
CA ALA A 22 -5.17 -10.82 7.16
C ALA A 22 -5.50 -9.88 8.32
N GLU A 23 -5.45 -10.39 9.56
CA GLU A 23 -5.65 -9.61 10.79
C GLU A 23 -4.70 -8.41 10.88
N SER A 24 -3.39 -8.61 10.70
CA SER A 24 -2.41 -7.52 10.77
C SER A 24 -2.61 -6.47 9.67
N VAL A 25 -3.13 -6.86 8.51
CA VAL A 25 -3.45 -5.94 7.42
C VAL A 25 -4.72 -5.16 7.72
N SER A 26 -5.76 -5.81 8.24
CA SER A 26 -7.04 -5.19 8.62
C SER A 26 -6.87 -4.18 9.75
N GLU A 27 -6.16 -4.53 10.82
CA GLU A 27 -5.87 -3.61 11.93
C GLU A 27 -5.14 -2.35 11.43
N LEU A 28 -4.19 -2.54 10.51
CA LEU A 28 -3.47 -1.40 9.92
C LEU A 28 -4.37 -0.57 8.99
N ALA A 29 -5.30 -1.19 8.26
CA ALA A 29 -6.25 -0.49 7.41
C ALA A 29 -7.19 0.38 8.26
N GLU A 30 -7.67 -0.12 9.39
CA GLU A 30 -8.47 0.64 10.37
C GLU A 30 -7.68 1.79 10.97
N SER A 31 -6.42 1.55 11.34
CA SER A 31 -5.53 2.61 11.83
C SER A 31 -5.32 3.69 10.77
N ILE A 32 -5.03 3.33 9.52
CA ILE A 32 -4.87 4.28 8.40
C ILE A 32 -6.16 5.08 8.17
N LYS A 33 -7.35 4.47 8.34
CA LYS A 33 -8.63 5.18 8.24
C LYS A 33 -8.79 6.23 9.33
N GLY A 34 -8.35 5.93 10.56
CA GLY A 34 -8.50 6.83 11.70
C GLY A 34 -7.47 7.96 11.74
N VAL A 35 -6.19 7.65 11.49
CA VAL A 35 -5.07 8.60 11.67
C VAL A 35 -4.33 8.95 10.38
N GLY A 36 -4.70 8.34 9.25
CA GLY A 36 -4.00 8.50 7.98
C GLY A 36 -2.73 7.65 7.90
N LEU A 37 -2.04 7.76 6.76
CA LEU A 37 -0.77 7.06 6.53
C LEU A 37 0.39 7.81 7.19
N LEU A 38 0.73 7.44 8.43
CA LEU A 38 1.81 8.09 9.19
C LEU A 38 3.22 7.86 8.63
N GLN A 39 3.42 6.75 7.92
CA GLN A 39 4.71 6.37 7.35
C GLN A 39 4.56 6.20 5.84
N ASN A 40 5.28 7.02 5.07
CA ASN A 40 5.24 7.02 3.60
C ASN A 40 5.83 5.73 3.02
N LEU A 41 5.27 5.29 1.88
CA LEU A 41 5.84 4.22 1.07
C LEU A 41 7.11 4.70 0.37
N VAL A 42 8.08 3.81 0.20
CA VAL A 42 9.23 4.07 -0.66
C VAL A 42 8.91 3.49 -2.03
N VAL A 43 8.90 4.34 -3.05
CA VAL A 43 8.56 3.97 -4.42
C VAL A 43 9.66 4.37 -5.39
N HIS A 44 9.74 3.66 -6.51
CA HIS A 44 10.51 4.08 -7.69
C HIS A 44 9.58 4.17 -8.90
N ALA A 45 9.89 5.08 -9.82
CA ALA A 45 9.11 5.27 -11.03
C ALA A 45 9.29 4.09 -11.99
N LEU A 46 8.17 3.63 -12.55
CA LEU A 46 8.10 2.64 -13.61
C LEU A 46 7.54 3.28 -14.89
N PRO A 47 7.75 2.68 -16.06
CA PRO A 47 7.12 3.14 -17.30
C PRO A 47 5.59 3.20 -17.20
N GLY A 48 5.02 4.28 -17.76
CA GLY A 48 3.57 4.49 -17.89
C GLY A 48 2.88 4.94 -16.59
N ASP A 49 3.45 5.91 -15.88
CA ASP A 49 2.89 6.50 -14.64
C ASP A 49 2.57 5.46 -13.54
N ARG A 50 3.39 4.43 -13.48
CA ARG A 50 3.33 3.39 -12.44
C ARG A 50 4.48 3.56 -11.48
N TYR A 51 4.29 3.06 -10.27
CA TYR A 51 5.28 3.20 -9.21
C TYR A 51 5.45 1.88 -8.47
N GLY A 52 6.70 1.39 -8.42
CA GLY A 52 7.06 0.17 -7.73
C GLY A 52 7.32 0.43 -6.25
N VAL A 53 6.52 -0.15 -5.36
CA VAL A 53 6.70 -0.04 -3.90
C VAL A 53 7.87 -0.93 -3.45
N ALA A 54 9.02 -0.32 -3.20
CA ALA A 54 10.24 -0.99 -2.72
C ALA A 54 10.20 -1.25 -1.21
N ALA A 55 9.56 -0.36 -0.42
CA ALA A 55 9.38 -0.55 1.02
C ALA A 55 8.00 -0.10 1.50
N GLY A 56 7.50 -0.76 2.56
CA GLY A 56 6.16 -0.51 3.10
C GLY A 56 5.07 -1.45 2.57
N GLY A 57 5.41 -2.69 2.21
CA GLY A 57 4.48 -3.66 1.63
C GLY A 57 3.21 -3.90 2.45
N ARG A 58 3.29 -3.91 3.80
CA ARG A 58 2.08 -4.06 4.65
C ARG A 58 1.13 -2.87 4.55
N ARG A 59 1.68 -1.65 4.43
CA ARG A 59 0.91 -0.42 4.26
C ARG A 59 0.24 -0.39 2.88
N LEU A 60 0.94 -0.83 1.83
CA LEU A 60 0.32 -1.03 0.53
C LEU A 60 -0.85 -2.03 0.63
N ALA A 61 -0.66 -3.18 1.26
CA ALA A 61 -1.71 -4.18 1.45
C ALA A 61 -2.92 -3.62 2.25
N ALA A 62 -2.66 -2.85 3.31
CA ALA A 62 -3.70 -2.22 4.11
C ALA A 62 -4.47 -1.14 3.32
N LEU A 63 -3.76 -0.33 2.52
CA LEU A 63 -4.37 0.65 1.61
C LEU A 63 -5.26 -0.04 0.57
N THR A 64 -4.78 -1.11 -0.06
CA THR A 64 -5.55 -1.90 -1.02
C THR A 64 -6.76 -2.57 -0.36
N CYS A 65 -6.59 -3.11 0.86
CA CYS A 65 -7.69 -3.71 1.63
C CYS A 65 -8.77 -2.68 1.94
N TRP A 66 -8.38 -1.50 2.41
CA TRP A 66 -9.30 -0.39 2.67
C TRP A 66 -10.04 0.07 1.41
N GLN A 67 -9.35 0.21 0.29
CA GLN A 67 -9.95 0.62 -0.99
C GLN A 67 -10.94 -0.42 -1.51
N SER A 68 -10.61 -1.71 -1.44
CA SER A 68 -11.53 -2.80 -1.82
C SER A 68 -12.77 -2.84 -0.91
N ALA A 69 -12.65 -2.43 0.36
CA ALA A 69 -13.77 -2.32 1.29
C ALA A 69 -14.61 -1.04 1.11
N ASN A 70 -14.17 -0.07 0.29
CA ASN A 70 -14.86 1.20 0.05
C ASN A 70 -14.82 1.57 -1.45
N PRO A 71 -15.63 0.95 -2.31
CA PRO A 71 -15.56 1.12 -3.77
C PRO A 71 -16.08 2.47 -4.30
N SER A 72 -16.55 3.36 -3.43
CA SER A 72 -17.14 4.66 -3.79
C SER A 72 -16.28 5.82 -3.27
N GLY A 73 -15.14 6.03 -3.93
CA GLY A 73 -14.34 7.26 -3.88
C GLY A 73 -14.34 7.94 -5.24
#